data_AF-A0A4P9VW83-F1
#
_entry.id   AF-A0A4P9VW83-F1
#
_cell.length_a   1.000
_cell.length_b   1.000
_cell.length_c   1.000
_cell.angle_alpha   90.00
_cell.angle_beta   90.00
_cell.angle_gamma   90.00
#
_symmetry.space_group_name_H-M   'P 1'
#
loop_
_entity.id
_entity.type
_entity.pdbx_description
1 polymer ?
#
loop_
_entity_poly.entity_id
_entity_poly.type
_entity_poly.pdbx_seq_one_letter_code
_entity_poly.pdbx_strand_id
1 'polypeptide(L)'
;IRSLGSRVVNFFLRHASLVRPLNELVKMKLASDISQLEFALNEWFASCGMRLDADIGESYRCFKAFKPLLYLDLAQIPSPHHTGAIPTPIILHHLFSRAHPVLPLPTTLHGWSEAQYSEWLDVHSADEAVALLEQCADAYAEAIRRRGDREFCVEYPVVRALVAASVAARARSARE
;
A
#
# COMPACT_ATOMS: atom_id res chain seq x y z
N ILE A 1 -10.11 -20.68 -9.48
CA ILE A 1 -10.64 -20.14 -8.20
C ILE A 1 -9.53 -19.49 -7.37
N ARG A 2 -8.49 -20.23 -6.93
CA ARG A 2 -7.34 -19.67 -6.17
C ARG A 2 -6.75 -18.38 -6.77
N SER A 3 -6.31 -18.46 -8.03
CA SER A 3 -5.74 -17.30 -8.75
C SER A 3 -6.71 -16.11 -8.84
N LEU A 4 -7.99 -16.37 -9.07
CA LEU A 4 -9.01 -15.32 -9.11
C LEU A 4 -9.21 -14.69 -7.73
N GLY A 5 -9.29 -15.49 -6.66
CA GLY A 5 -9.40 -14.98 -5.29
C GLY A 5 -8.21 -14.13 -4.87
N SER A 6 -6.98 -14.58 -5.13
CA SER A 6 -5.77 -13.77 -4.91
C SER A 6 -5.81 -12.46 -5.71
N ARG A 7 -6.26 -12.50 -6.97
CA ARG A 7 -6.37 -11.29 -7.80
C ARG A 7 -7.39 -10.30 -7.23
N VAL A 8 -8.56 -10.77 -6.79
CA VAL A 8 -9.59 -9.93 -6.16
C VAL A 8 -9.03 -9.24 -4.91
N VAL A 9 -8.36 -9.99 -4.04
CA VAL A 9 -7.74 -9.45 -2.82
C VAL A 9 -6.66 -8.42 -3.14
N ASN A 10 -5.73 -8.75 -4.02
CA ASN A 10 -4.62 -7.85 -4.38
C ASN A 10 -5.12 -6.57 -5.04
N PHE A 11 -6.12 -6.68 -5.93
CA PHE A 11 -6.73 -5.55 -6.60
C PHE A 11 -7.47 -4.65 -5.61
N PHE A 12 -8.27 -5.22 -4.71
CA PHE A 12 -8.93 -4.46 -3.66
C PHE A 12 -7.92 -3.71 -2.80
N LEU A 13 -6.87 -4.38 -2.34
CA LEU A 13 -5.85 -3.78 -1.47
C LEU A 13 -5.12 -2.61 -2.13
N ARG A 14 -4.76 -2.75 -3.42
CA ARG A 14 -4.16 -1.66 -4.20
C ARG A 14 -5.06 -0.44 -4.23
N HIS A 15 -6.35 -0.62 -4.51
CA HIS A 15 -7.27 0.50 -4.58
C HIS A 15 -7.56 1.08 -3.20
N ALA A 16 -7.72 0.24 -2.18
CA ALA A 16 -7.93 0.67 -0.80
C ALA A 16 -6.76 1.51 -0.26
N SER A 17 -5.50 1.20 -0.63
CA SER A 17 -4.33 2.00 -0.23
C SER A 17 -4.22 3.35 -0.93
N LEU A 18 -4.92 3.54 -2.05
CA LEU A 18 -4.91 4.79 -2.83
C LEU A 18 -6.11 5.72 -2.49
N VAL A 19 -7.09 5.24 -1.72
CA VAL A 19 -8.26 6.04 -1.31
C VAL A 19 -7.80 7.23 -0.50
N ARG A 20 -8.09 8.45 -0.98
CA ARG A 20 -7.73 9.74 -0.37
C ARG A 20 -8.84 10.77 -0.64
N PRO A 21 -9.09 11.76 0.25
CA PRO A 21 -8.44 11.98 1.55
C PRO A 21 -8.89 10.95 2.60
N LEU A 22 -7.95 10.50 3.44
CA LEU A 22 -8.20 9.45 4.43
C LEU A 22 -8.64 10.03 5.79
N ASN A 23 -9.91 10.44 5.89
CA ASN A 23 -10.52 10.85 7.16
C ASN A 23 -11.08 9.65 7.94
N GLU A 24 -11.46 9.86 9.21
CA GLU A 24 -11.97 8.78 10.08
C GLU A 24 -13.21 8.07 9.52
N LEU A 25 -14.13 8.81 8.89
CA LEU A 25 -15.31 8.22 8.24
C LEU A 25 -14.91 7.28 7.09
N VAL A 26 -13.94 7.69 6.27
CA VAL A 26 -13.43 6.87 5.15
C VAL A 26 -12.70 5.64 5.68
N LYS A 27 -11.90 5.76 6.75
CA LYS A 27 -11.25 4.60 7.40
C LYS A 27 -12.28 3.60 7.92
N MET A 28 -13.34 4.08 8.59
CA MET A 28 -14.43 3.22 9.08
C MET A 28 -15.17 2.52 7.94
N LYS A 29 -15.44 3.23 6.84
CA LYS A 29 -16.04 2.63 5.63
C LYS A 29 -15.13 1.56 5.03
N LEU A 30 -13.85 1.85 4.80
CA LEU A 30 -12.87 0.86 4.32
C LEU A 30 -12.78 -0.35 5.24
N ALA A 31 -12.79 -0.15 6.56
CA ALA A 31 -12.79 -1.22 7.55
C ALA A 31 -14.05 -2.10 7.47
N SER A 32 -15.21 -1.50 7.14
CA SER A 32 -16.46 -2.21 6.87
C SER A 32 -16.39 -2.99 5.55
N ASP A 33 -15.95 -2.34 4.47
CA ASP A 33 -15.81 -2.94 3.14
C ASP A 33 -14.85 -4.13 3.16
N ILE A 34 -13.73 -4.03 3.89
CA ILE A 34 -12.81 -5.15 4.12
C ILE A 34 -13.53 -6.32 4.79
N SER A 35 -14.34 -6.06 5.82
CA SER A 35 -15.08 -7.13 6.51
C SER A 35 -16.16 -7.77 5.64
N GLN A 36 -16.86 -6.97 4.83
CA GLN A 36 -17.86 -7.48 3.90
C GLN A 36 -17.22 -8.34 2.79
N LEU A 37 -16.10 -7.87 2.23
CA LEU A 37 -15.34 -8.64 1.25
C LEU A 37 -14.76 -9.92 1.86
N GLU A 38 -14.26 -9.87 3.10
CA GLU A 38 -13.80 -11.06 3.83
C GLU A 38 -14.90 -12.12 3.93
N PHE A 39 -16.11 -11.70 4.30
CA PHE A 39 -17.26 -12.58 4.42
C PHE A 39 -17.64 -13.19 3.05
N ALA A 40 -17.78 -12.36 2.02
CA ALA A 40 -18.12 -12.82 0.67
C ALA A 40 -17.07 -13.78 0.09
N LEU A 41 -15.78 -13.53 0.33
CA LEU A 41 -14.70 -14.43 -0.09
C LEU A 41 -14.77 -15.76 0.66
N ASN A 42 -15.07 -15.77 1.96
CA ASN A 42 -15.23 -17.00 2.73
C ASN A 42 -16.42 -17.83 2.21
N GLU A 43 -17.57 -17.23 1.98
CA GLU A 43 -18.74 -17.91 1.42
C GLU A 43 -18.45 -18.47 0.02
N TRP A 44 -17.80 -17.68 -0.84
CA TRP A 44 -17.44 -18.11 -2.18
C TRP A 44 -16.47 -19.30 -2.16
N PHE A 45 -15.42 -19.27 -1.35
CA PHE A 45 -14.50 -20.40 -1.22
C PHE A 45 -15.18 -21.63 -0.63
N ALA A 46 -15.99 -21.46 0.41
CA ALA A 46 -16.74 -22.57 1.03
C ALA A 46 -17.67 -23.25 0.03
N SER A 47 -18.37 -22.48 -0.83
CA SER A 47 -19.25 -23.02 -1.88
C SER A 47 -18.51 -23.92 -2.89
N CYS A 48 -17.19 -23.75 -3.00
CA CYS A 48 -16.33 -24.52 -3.89
C CYS A 48 -15.59 -25.66 -3.17
N GLY A 49 -15.90 -25.94 -1.89
CA GLY A 49 -15.17 -26.91 -1.05
C GLY A 49 -13.75 -26.46 -0.69
N MET A 50 -13.51 -25.14 -0.73
CA MET A 50 -12.21 -24.51 -0.53
C MET A 50 -12.18 -23.71 0.79
N ARG A 51 -10.99 -23.42 1.27
CA ARG A 51 -10.71 -22.66 2.49
C ARG A 51 -9.84 -21.46 2.18
N LEU A 52 -10.34 -20.26 2.48
CA LEU A 52 -9.67 -18.99 2.15
C LEU A 52 -8.24 -18.92 2.71
N ASP A 53 -8.06 -19.32 3.97
CA ASP A 53 -6.79 -19.32 4.70
C ASP A 53 -5.78 -20.32 4.16
N ALA A 54 -6.24 -21.51 3.77
CA ALA A 54 -5.38 -22.56 3.20
C ALA A 54 -5.05 -22.28 1.73
N ASP A 55 -6.01 -21.75 0.97
CA ASP A 55 -5.94 -21.77 -0.48
C ASP A 55 -5.40 -20.50 -1.12
N ILE A 56 -5.48 -19.36 -0.43
CA ILE A 56 -4.85 -18.09 -0.80
C ILE A 56 -4.14 -17.44 0.39
N GLY A 57 -3.52 -18.26 1.26
CA GLY A 57 -3.05 -17.84 2.57
C GLY A 57 -2.11 -16.62 2.60
N GLU A 58 -1.27 -16.42 1.59
CA GLU A 58 -0.42 -15.22 1.51
C GLU A 58 -1.23 -13.95 1.27
N SER A 59 -2.05 -13.93 0.20
CA SER A 59 -2.96 -12.82 -0.10
C SER A 59 -3.91 -12.55 1.07
N TYR A 60 -4.42 -13.61 1.71
CA TYR A 60 -5.30 -13.48 2.87
C TYR A 60 -4.58 -12.90 4.09
N ARG A 61 -3.34 -13.30 4.39
CA ARG A 61 -2.54 -12.68 5.47
C ARG A 61 -2.31 -11.20 5.21
N CYS A 62 -1.96 -10.82 3.97
CA CYS A 62 -1.84 -9.42 3.58
C CYS A 62 -3.16 -8.66 3.80
N PHE A 63 -4.28 -9.25 3.39
CA PHE A 63 -5.60 -8.67 3.55
C PHE A 63 -5.98 -8.44 5.03
N LYS A 64 -5.72 -9.42 5.89
CA LYS A 64 -5.92 -9.30 7.34
C LYS A 64 -5.02 -8.24 7.96
N ALA A 65 -3.78 -8.12 7.51
CA ALA A 65 -2.83 -7.12 8.01
C ALA A 65 -3.16 -5.69 7.56
N PHE A 66 -3.84 -5.51 6.43
CA PHE A 66 -4.22 -4.19 5.92
C PHE A 66 -5.27 -3.48 6.77
N LYS A 67 -6.24 -4.20 7.36
CA LYS A 67 -7.28 -3.56 8.18
C LYS A 67 -6.70 -2.84 9.42
N PRO A 68 -5.82 -3.46 10.22
CA PRO A 68 -5.09 -2.75 11.29
C PRO A 68 -4.25 -1.58 10.78
N LEU A 69 -3.63 -1.70 9.61
CA LEU A 69 -2.78 -0.65 9.02
C LEU A 69 -3.52 0.69 8.87
N LEU A 70 -4.84 0.69 8.70
CA LEU A 70 -5.64 1.92 8.66
C LEU A 70 -5.50 2.77 9.93
N TYR A 71 -5.27 2.14 11.07
CA TYR A 71 -5.30 2.74 12.41
C TYR A 71 -3.94 2.77 13.11
N LEU A 72 -2.90 2.16 12.54
CA LEU A 72 -1.55 2.20 13.13
C LEU A 72 -1.00 3.62 13.19
N ASP A 73 -0.29 3.91 14.27
CA ASP A 73 0.53 5.12 14.39
C ASP A 73 1.73 5.06 13.44
N LEU A 74 2.19 6.22 12.99
CA LEU A 74 3.33 6.32 12.07
C LEU A 74 4.60 5.62 12.60
N ALA A 75 4.81 5.62 13.92
CA ALA A 75 5.94 4.95 14.57
C ALA A 75 5.85 3.41 14.50
N GLN A 76 4.65 2.85 14.35
CA GLN A 76 4.43 1.40 14.33
C GLN A 76 4.57 0.80 12.93
N ILE A 77 4.40 1.61 11.88
CA ILE A 77 4.37 1.16 10.47
C ILE A 77 5.69 0.53 10.01
N PRO A 78 6.89 1.05 10.35
CA PRO A 78 8.14 0.42 9.95
C PRO A 78 8.39 -0.95 10.56
N SER A 79 7.67 -1.33 11.62
CA SER A 79 7.90 -2.59 12.33
C SER A 79 7.37 -3.79 11.52
N PRO A 80 8.23 -4.77 11.16
CA PRO A 80 7.80 -5.98 10.46
C PRO A 80 6.74 -6.79 11.22
N HIS A 81 6.64 -6.62 12.54
CA HIS A 81 5.61 -7.23 13.36
C HIS A 81 4.19 -6.82 12.91
N HIS A 82 4.01 -5.58 12.47
CA HIS A 82 2.70 -5.07 12.04
C HIS A 82 2.49 -5.17 10.53
N THR A 83 3.56 -4.96 9.75
CA THR A 83 3.46 -4.74 8.30
C THR A 83 4.17 -5.80 7.46
N GLY A 84 4.82 -6.80 8.06
CA GLY A 84 5.62 -7.81 7.35
C GLY A 84 4.84 -8.69 6.37
N ALA A 85 3.52 -8.78 6.51
CA ALA A 85 2.66 -9.49 5.57
C ALA A 85 2.17 -8.61 4.40
N ILE A 86 2.46 -7.31 4.39
CA ILE A 86 1.95 -6.34 3.43
C ILE A 86 3.08 -5.94 2.47
N PRO A 87 2.86 -5.97 1.14
CA PRO A 87 3.83 -5.48 0.18
C PRO A 87 4.19 -4.01 0.41
N THR A 88 5.48 -3.67 0.32
CA THR A 88 5.97 -2.29 0.53
C THR A 88 5.23 -1.24 -0.32
N PRO A 89 4.91 -1.46 -1.61
CA PRO A 89 4.14 -0.49 -2.39
C PRO A 89 2.79 -0.13 -1.77
N ILE A 90 2.09 -1.11 -1.19
CA ILE A 90 0.77 -0.90 -0.55
C ILE A 90 0.91 -0.04 0.72
N ILE A 91 1.96 -0.28 1.51
CA ILE A 91 2.27 0.52 2.71
C ILE A 91 2.61 1.97 2.29
N LEU A 92 3.43 2.12 1.24
CA LEU A 92 3.78 3.44 0.72
C LEU A 92 2.57 4.18 0.18
N HIS A 93 1.72 3.55 -0.65
CA HIS A 93 0.47 4.17 -1.12
C HIS A 93 -0.40 4.69 0.04
N HIS A 94 -0.54 3.88 1.09
CA HIS A 94 -1.29 4.26 2.29
C HIS A 94 -0.68 5.47 3.01
N LEU A 95 0.65 5.55 3.14
CA LEU A 95 1.33 6.71 3.72
C LEU A 95 1.13 7.98 2.87
N PHE A 96 1.17 7.85 1.54
CA PHE A 96 0.89 8.97 0.64
C PHE A 96 -0.57 9.42 0.72
N SER A 97 -1.51 8.47 0.88
CA SER A 97 -2.92 8.79 1.14
C SER A 97 -3.11 9.55 2.46
N ARG A 98 -2.43 9.13 3.54
CA ARG A 98 -2.44 9.83 4.84
C ARG A 98 -1.89 11.26 4.73
N ALA A 99 -0.83 11.44 3.96
CA ALA A 99 -0.19 12.72 3.73
C ALA A 99 -0.91 13.59 2.69
N HIS A 100 -2.05 13.17 2.11
CA HIS A 100 -2.76 13.96 1.12
C HIS A 100 -3.23 15.31 1.70
N PRO A 101 -3.08 16.45 0.99
CA PRO A 101 -2.58 16.60 -0.39
C PRO A 101 -1.07 16.93 -0.49
N VAL A 102 -0.30 16.75 0.58
CA VAL A 102 1.08 17.22 0.72
C VAL A 102 2.07 16.35 -0.07
N LEU A 103 2.01 15.02 0.06
CA LEU A 103 2.82 14.11 -0.74
C LEU A 103 2.12 13.78 -2.07
N PRO A 104 2.73 14.07 -3.24
CA PRO A 104 2.14 13.76 -4.53
C PRO A 104 2.23 12.26 -4.82
N LEU A 105 1.18 11.67 -5.38
CA LEU A 105 1.26 10.32 -5.97
C LEU A 105 1.72 10.41 -7.44
N PRO A 106 2.09 9.29 -8.09
CA PRO A 106 2.44 9.28 -9.51
C PRO A 106 1.36 9.89 -10.41
N THR A 107 0.08 9.73 -10.04
CA THR A 107 -1.05 10.38 -10.73
C THR A 107 -0.96 11.90 -10.72
N THR A 108 -0.52 12.50 -9.61
CA THR A 108 -0.31 13.94 -9.49
C THR A 108 0.99 14.38 -10.16
N LEU A 109 2.08 13.63 -9.96
CA LEU A 109 3.41 14.01 -10.46
C LEU A 109 3.53 13.90 -11.99
N HIS A 110 2.96 12.85 -12.57
CA HIS A 110 3.04 12.57 -14.02
C HIS A 110 1.75 12.92 -14.78
N GLY A 111 0.73 13.43 -14.08
CA GLY A 111 -0.56 13.75 -14.69
C GLY A 111 -1.35 12.52 -15.17
N TRP A 112 -1.11 11.34 -14.58
CA TRP A 112 -1.85 10.13 -14.90
C TRP A 112 -3.22 10.11 -14.23
N SER A 113 -4.19 9.52 -14.91
CA SER A 113 -5.42 9.06 -14.28
C SER A 113 -5.15 7.89 -13.32
N GLU A 114 -6.06 7.68 -12.35
CA GLU A 114 -5.99 6.54 -11.44
C GLU A 114 -6.06 5.20 -12.21
N ALA A 115 -6.76 5.15 -13.35
CA ALA A 115 -6.81 3.98 -14.22
C ALA A 115 -5.45 3.68 -14.86
N GLN A 116 -4.79 4.68 -15.43
CA GLN A 116 -3.45 4.54 -16.01
C GLN A 116 -2.43 4.09 -14.96
N TYR A 117 -2.52 4.62 -13.74
CA TYR A 117 -1.63 4.18 -12.68
C TYR A 117 -1.90 2.73 -12.25
N SER A 118 -3.16 2.32 -12.16
CA SER A 118 -3.50 0.91 -11.86
C SER A 118 -3.04 -0.03 -12.98
N GLU A 119 -3.21 0.34 -14.25
CA GLU A 119 -2.70 -0.42 -15.40
C GLU A 119 -1.16 -0.50 -15.39
N TRP A 120 -0.49 0.60 -15.06
CA TRP A 120 0.95 0.60 -14.87
C TRP A 120 1.37 -0.40 -13.78
N LEU A 121 0.68 -0.43 -12.64
CA LEU A 121 0.95 -1.40 -11.55
C LEU A 121 0.64 -2.86 -11.91
N ASP A 122 -0.12 -3.13 -12.98
CA ASP A 122 -0.38 -4.50 -13.44
C ASP A 122 0.77 -5.09 -14.26
N VAL A 123 1.59 -4.24 -14.89
CA VAL A 123 2.68 -4.67 -15.77
C VAL A 123 4.08 -4.37 -15.21
N HIS A 124 4.16 -3.79 -14.01
CA HIS A 124 5.41 -3.49 -13.32
C HIS A 124 5.52 -4.23 -11.99
N SER A 125 6.75 -4.49 -11.58
CA SER A 125 7.11 -5.15 -10.34
C SER A 125 6.89 -4.26 -9.11
N ALA A 126 6.86 -4.88 -7.93
CA ALA A 126 6.80 -4.16 -6.66
C ALA A 126 8.01 -3.21 -6.49
N ASP A 127 9.20 -3.61 -6.94
CA ASP A 127 10.41 -2.79 -6.87
C ASP A 127 10.30 -1.53 -7.73
N GLU A 128 9.78 -1.67 -8.95
CA GLU A 128 9.53 -0.53 -9.84
C GLU A 128 8.49 0.41 -9.23
N ALA A 129 7.45 -0.13 -8.59
CA ALA A 129 6.47 0.68 -7.87
C ALA A 129 7.09 1.43 -6.67
N VAL A 130 8.00 0.80 -5.91
CA VAL A 130 8.74 1.49 -4.83
C VAL A 130 9.61 2.60 -5.41
N ALA A 131 10.35 2.34 -6.48
CA ALA A 131 11.20 3.33 -7.13
C ALA A 131 10.41 4.54 -7.66
N LEU A 132 9.22 4.29 -8.23
CA LEU A 132 8.34 5.36 -8.70
C LEU A 132 7.80 6.21 -7.52
N LEU A 133 7.48 5.59 -6.38
CA LEU A 133 7.06 6.31 -5.18
C LEU A 133 8.23 7.06 -4.51
N GLU A 134 9.45 6.54 -4.57
CA GLU A 134 10.65 7.25 -4.14
C GLU A 134 10.85 8.54 -4.93
N GLN A 135 10.69 8.51 -6.25
CA GLN A 135 10.74 9.71 -7.10
C GLN A 135 9.70 10.75 -6.68
N CYS A 136 8.50 10.32 -6.29
CA CYS A 136 7.47 11.21 -5.78
C CYS A 136 7.86 11.86 -4.44
N ALA A 137 8.46 11.09 -3.53
CA ALA A 137 8.98 11.60 -2.27
C ALA A 137 10.15 12.59 -2.48
N ASP A 138 11.03 12.32 -3.44
CA ASP A 138 12.14 13.21 -3.78
C ASP A 138 11.67 14.51 -4.42
N ALA A 139 10.68 14.45 -5.32
CA ALA A 139 10.05 15.63 -5.91
C ALA A 139 9.41 16.53 -4.83
N TYR A 140 8.73 15.93 -3.85
CA TYR A 140 8.23 16.64 -2.68
C TYR A 140 9.36 17.32 -1.89
N ALA A 141 10.42 16.57 -1.57
CA ALA A 141 11.52 17.11 -0.78
C ALA A 141 12.27 18.24 -1.49
N GLU A 142 12.36 18.18 -2.82
CA GLU A 142 12.90 19.25 -3.63
C GLU A 142 11.98 20.48 -3.63
N ALA A 143 10.66 20.30 -3.72
CA ALA A 143 9.69 21.38 -3.64
C ALA A 143 9.73 22.13 -2.30
N ILE A 144 9.84 21.40 -1.18
CA ILE A 144 10.02 21.98 0.17
C ILE A 144 11.31 22.82 0.23
N ARG A 145 12.43 22.25 -0.24
CA ARG A 145 13.72 22.97 -0.28
C ARG A 145 13.67 24.23 -1.14
N ARG A 146 13.01 24.20 -2.31
CA ARG A 146 12.84 25.37 -3.18
C ARG A 146 12.02 26.49 -2.52
N ARG A 147 11.05 26.14 -1.67
CA ARG A 147 10.23 27.12 -0.92
C ARG A 147 10.99 27.74 0.26
N GLY A 148 12.14 27.18 0.64
CA GLY A 148 12.91 27.60 1.81
C GLY A 148 12.40 27.01 3.13
N ASP A 149 11.41 26.11 3.07
CA ASP A 149 10.87 25.40 4.22
C ASP A 149 11.87 24.35 4.72
N ARG A 150 11.92 24.15 6.04
CA ARG A 150 12.83 23.18 6.69
C ARG A 150 12.14 21.97 7.28
N GLU A 151 10.81 21.97 7.30
CA GLU A 151 9.99 20.93 7.89
C GLU A 151 9.29 20.13 6.81
N PHE A 152 9.46 18.80 6.86
CA PHE A 152 8.71 17.86 6.04
C PHE A 152 7.43 17.45 6.76
N CYS A 153 6.45 16.91 6.03
CA CYS A 153 5.28 16.29 6.64
C CYS A 153 5.69 15.07 7.48
N VAL A 154 4.87 14.75 8.48
CA VAL A 154 5.19 13.73 9.49
C VAL A 154 5.32 12.32 8.90
N GLU A 155 4.71 12.04 7.75
CA GLU A 155 4.79 10.77 7.04
C GLU A 155 6.10 10.61 6.26
N TYR A 156 6.73 11.71 5.82
CA TYR A 156 7.89 11.68 4.93
C TYR A 156 9.07 10.88 5.51
N PRO A 157 9.48 11.05 6.79
CA PRO A 157 10.54 10.23 7.37
C PRO A 157 10.23 8.72 7.36
N VAL A 158 8.96 8.35 7.55
CA VAL A 158 8.52 6.94 7.53
C VAL A 158 8.60 6.37 6.11
N VAL A 159 8.19 7.17 5.11
CA VAL A 159 8.34 6.82 3.69
C VAL A 159 9.82 6.56 3.37
N ARG A 160 10.73 7.45 3.77
CA ARG A 160 12.18 7.29 3.53
C ARG A 160 12.73 6.04 4.20
N ALA A 161 12.32 5.74 5.43
CA ALA A 161 12.75 4.55 6.15
C ALA A 161 12.32 3.26 5.45
N LEU A 162 11.07 3.18 4.97
CA LEU A 162 10.54 2.01 4.25
C LEU A 162 11.23 1.80 2.90
N VAL A 163 11.46 2.87 2.13
CA VAL A 163 12.18 2.80 0.86
C VAL A 163 13.61 2.29 1.09
N ALA A 164 14.33 2.86 2.06
CA ALA A 164 15.69 2.42 2.38
C ALA A 164 15.73 0.94 2.82
N ALA A 165 14.76 0.50 3.63
CA ALA A 165 14.66 -0.90 4.05
C ALA A 165 14.39 -1.85 2.87
N SER A 166 13.53 -1.45 1.93
CA SER A 166 13.23 -2.20 0.70
C SER A 166 14.45 -2.34 -0.19
N VAL A 167 15.18 -1.25 -0.44
CA VAL A 167 16.44 -1.27 -1.21
C VAL A 167 17.49 -2.17 -0.54
N ALA A 168 17.64 -2.08 0.78
CA ALA A 168 18.58 -2.91 1.52
C ALA A 168 18.20 -4.40 1.48
N ALA A 169 16.92 -4.74 1.52
CA ALA A 169 16.44 -6.12 1.40
C ALA A 169 16.77 -6.69 0.01
N ARG A 170 16.50 -5.93 -1.06
CA ARG A 170 16.84 -6.32 -2.43
C ARG A 170 18.34 -6.54 -2.61
N ALA A 171 19.18 -5.66 -2.05
CA ALA A 171 20.63 -5.80 -2.14
C ALA A 171 21.17 -7.06 -1.45
N ARG A 172 20.48 -7.58 -0.42
CA ARG A 172 20.81 -8.85 0.22
C ARG A 172 20.41 -10.04 -0.65
N SER A 173 19.18 -10.04 -1.17
CA SER A 173 18.68 -11.13 -2.03
C SER A 173 19.47 -11.27 -3.34
N ALA A 174 20.07 -10.20 -3.85
CA ALA A 174 20.92 -10.26 -5.05
C ALA A 174 22.34 -10.82 -4.81
N ARG A 175 22.73 -11.04 -3.55
CA ARG A 175 24.04 -11.59 -3.16
C ARG A 175 23.99 -13.07 -2.79
N GLU A 176 22.79 -13.62 -2.62
CA GLU A 176 22.51 -15.04 -2.35
C GLU A 176 22.29 -15.79 -3.66
#